data_AF-A0A919V331-F1
#
_entry.id   AF-A0A919V331-F1
#
_cell.length_a   1.000
_cell.length_b   1.000
_cell.length_c   1.000
_cell.angle_alpha   90.00
_cell.angle_beta   90.00
_cell.angle_gamma   90.00
#
_symmetry.space_group_name_H-M   'P 1'
#
loop_
_entity.id
_entity.type
_entity.pdbx_description
1 polymer ?
#
loop_
_entity_poly.entity_id
_entity_poly.type
_entity_poly.pdbx_seq_one_letter_code
_entity_poly.pdbx_strand_id
1 'polypeptide(L)'
;MVVGSEVVADPISLGEIAEREFAALGVSGWVVPVSTPDEALKAIPAGAAVVVPGPDPELRRLMTEPRPANPVTEAVPGVVWLDIHRTGPVTVPHGDAHVYGRGINGLSWAIRHAVHRLQHPARRVPYGTHPDQWGDLRLPRETDRPVPAVAVIHGGYWRSVWAADLTDALCADLADKGFAAWNIEYRRPDLHGWDATTADVAAALAAMHELDAPLDLGRVAVAGHSAGGQLALRAAADGARVALTVSLAGVLDLAEFDRRYVSSGAVAGALGGSVDELPEVYRRSSPLERLPIGVPTVVVQGTHDDPDLIDASRRYVRAADAAGDDVTHLEAAGDHFAVIDPSSALWESTIAEITRRLGQ
;
A
#
# COMPACT_ATOMS: atom_id res chain seq x y z
N MET A 1 11.03 8.11 17.83
CA MET A 1 11.56 6.80 17.43
C MET A 1 12.29 6.20 18.62
N VAL A 2 11.99 4.95 18.97
CA VAL A 2 12.60 4.20 20.07
C VAL A 2 13.49 3.11 19.47
N VAL A 3 14.75 2.99 19.92
CA VAL A 3 15.72 2.04 19.36
C VAL A 3 16.30 1.18 20.49
N GLY A 4 16.13 -0.14 20.39
CA GLY A 4 16.66 -1.10 21.35
C GLY A 4 18.19 -1.18 21.34
N SER A 5 18.78 -1.53 22.49
CA SER A 5 20.23 -1.56 22.75
C SER A 5 21.03 -2.56 21.91
N GLU A 6 20.38 -3.58 21.33
CA GLU A 6 21.02 -4.62 20.53
C GLU A 6 20.72 -4.50 19.02
N VAL A 7 20.18 -3.37 18.57
CA VAL A 7 19.96 -3.11 17.15
C VAL A 7 21.31 -3.03 16.44
N VAL A 8 21.56 -3.96 15.50
CA VAL A 8 22.77 -3.99 14.67
C VAL A 8 22.62 -3.02 13.50
N ALA A 9 22.75 -1.73 13.79
CA ALA A 9 22.80 -0.65 12.80
C ALA A 9 23.59 0.53 13.38
N ASP A 10 24.19 1.34 12.52
CA ASP A 10 24.87 2.56 12.96
C ASP A 10 23.84 3.58 13.49
N PRO A 11 23.91 4.00 14.77
CA PRO A 11 22.93 4.92 15.35
C PRO A 11 22.89 6.28 14.66
N ILE A 12 24.01 6.76 14.12
CA ILE A 12 24.08 8.03 13.39
C ILE A 12 23.25 7.92 12.10
N SER A 13 23.46 6.86 11.33
CA SER A 13 22.67 6.58 10.12
C SER A 13 21.17 6.49 10.39
N LEU A 14 20.75 5.85 11.49
CA LEU A 14 19.33 5.81 11.88
C LEU A 14 18.79 7.21 12.24
N GLY A 15 19.60 8.02 12.92
CA GLY A 15 19.30 9.41 13.24
C GLY A 15 19.11 10.26 12.00
N GLU A 16 20.04 10.21 11.05
CA GLU A 16 19.99 10.96 9.80
C GLU A 16 18.77 10.59 8.94
N ILE A 17 18.40 9.31 8.89
CA ILE A 17 17.16 8.87 8.23
C ILE A 17 15.95 9.48 8.93
N ALA A 18 15.87 9.37 10.24
CA ALA A 18 14.75 9.90 10.99
C ALA A 18 14.60 11.42 10.83
N GLU A 19 15.68 12.18 10.98
CA GLU A 19 15.70 13.63 10.81
C GLU A 19 15.29 14.06 9.40
N ARG A 20 15.77 13.36 8.36
CA ARG A 20 15.38 13.62 6.98
C ARG A 20 13.88 13.42 6.77
N GLU A 21 13.31 12.32 7.27
CA GLU A 21 11.87 12.07 7.13
C GLU A 21 11.04 13.05 7.97
N PHE A 22 11.48 13.40 9.18
CA PHE A 22 10.80 14.41 10.00
C PHE A 22 10.76 15.77 9.29
N ALA A 23 11.89 16.19 8.70
CA ALA A 23 11.96 17.42 7.92
C ALA A 23 11.06 17.35 6.68
N ALA A 24 11.08 16.24 5.94
CA ALA A 24 10.24 16.05 4.75
C ALA A 24 8.73 16.08 5.07
N LEU A 25 8.34 15.57 6.25
CA LEU A 25 6.97 15.53 6.72
C LEU A 25 6.54 16.79 7.50
N GLY A 26 7.46 17.74 7.71
CA GLY A 26 7.19 18.97 8.47
C GLY A 26 6.86 18.72 9.95
N VAL A 27 7.41 17.65 10.56
CA VAL A 27 7.17 17.29 11.96
C VAL A 27 8.45 17.39 12.78
N SER A 28 8.29 17.57 14.10
CA SER A 28 9.40 17.44 15.06
C SER A 28 9.37 16.05 15.70
N GLY A 29 10.54 15.45 15.90
CA GLY A 29 10.68 14.14 16.52
C GLY A 29 12.04 13.93 17.17
N TRP A 30 12.15 12.86 17.95
CA TRP A 30 13.36 12.49 18.69
C TRP A 30 13.67 11.01 18.47
N VAL A 31 14.96 10.68 18.49
CA VAL A 31 15.46 9.30 18.58
C VAL A 31 15.86 9.01 20.01
N VAL A 32 15.27 7.98 20.61
CA VAL A 32 15.49 7.60 22.01
C VAL A 32 16.07 6.19 22.05
N PRO A 33 17.36 6.01 22.36
CA PRO A 33 17.91 4.68 22.63
C PRO A 33 17.37 4.18 23.98
N VAL A 34 17.01 2.90 24.04
CA VAL A 34 16.50 2.22 25.24
C VAL A 34 17.18 0.87 25.41
N SER A 35 17.40 0.47 26.65
CA SER A 35 18.04 -0.82 26.99
C SER A 35 17.09 -1.78 27.69
N THR A 36 15.90 -1.35 28.08
CA THR A 36 14.92 -2.18 28.80
C THR A 36 13.49 -1.95 28.29
N PRO A 37 12.58 -2.94 28.47
CA PRO A 37 11.15 -2.79 28.16
C PRO A 37 10.49 -1.60 28.87
N ASP A 38 10.84 -1.34 30.13
CA ASP A 38 10.29 -0.23 30.90
C ASP A 38 10.71 1.14 30.34
N GLU A 39 11.95 1.27 29.87
CA GLU A 39 12.40 2.47 29.17
C GLU A 39 11.68 2.65 27.84
N ALA A 40 11.50 1.57 27.08
CA ALA A 40 10.76 1.59 25.82
C ALA A 40 9.31 2.05 26.01
N LEU A 41 8.60 1.49 26.99
CA LEU A 41 7.21 1.86 27.31
C LEU A 41 7.08 3.32 27.74
N LYS A 42 8.04 3.85 28.51
CA LYS A 42 8.07 5.27 28.90
C LYS A 42 8.37 6.21 27.72
N ALA A 43 9.13 5.73 26.73
CA ALA A 43 9.52 6.50 25.56
C ALA A 43 8.46 6.50 24.44
N ILE A 44 7.48 5.60 24.48
CA ILE A 44 6.33 5.60 23.57
C ILE A 44 5.35 6.70 24.02
N PRO A 45 5.22 7.82 23.25
CA PRO A 45 4.32 8.90 23.62
C PRO A 45 2.85 8.49 23.44
N ALA A 46 1.92 9.34 23.88
CA ALA A 46 0.50 9.24 23.53
C ALA A 46 0.19 9.57 22.04
N GLY A 47 1.21 9.95 21.25
CA GLY A 47 1.11 10.21 19.81
C GLY A 47 1.66 9.05 18.96
N ALA A 48 2.27 9.36 17.82
CA ALA A 48 2.90 8.36 16.96
C ALA A 48 4.27 7.91 17.48
N ALA A 49 4.53 6.60 17.39
CA ALA A 49 5.83 6.03 17.70
C ALA A 49 6.26 5.01 16.65
N VAL A 50 7.55 5.03 16.31
CA VAL A 50 8.24 3.92 15.64
C VAL A 50 9.15 3.28 16.65
N VAL A 51 9.05 1.97 16.84
CA VAL A 51 9.89 1.20 17.75
C VAL A 51 10.69 0.17 16.95
N VAL A 52 12.01 0.23 17.08
CA VAL A 52 12.96 -0.74 16.51
C VAL A 52 13.46 -1.60 17.67
N PRO A 53 12.82 -2.75 17.97
CA PRO A 53 13.08 -3.49 19.21
C PRO A 53 14.46 -4.17 19.21
N GLY A 54 15.00 -4.51 18.03
CA GLY A 54 16.20 -5.33 17.92
C GLY A 54 15.94 -6.80 18.27
N PRO A 55 17.00 -7.59 18.52
CA PRO A 55 16.89 -9.02 18.84
C PRO A 55 16.48 -9.31 20.30
N ASP A 56 16.47 -8.30 21.18
CA ASP A 56 16.16 -8.46 22.61
C ASP A 56 14.76 -9.10 22.83
N PRO A 57 14.66 -10.31 23.43
CA PRO A 57 13.40 -11.01 23.58
C PRO A 57 12.36 -10.28 24.45
N GLU A 58 12.79 -9.50 25.43
CA GLU A 58 11.88 -8.78 26.33
C GLU A 58 11.30 -7.55 25.65
N LEU A 59 12.11 -6.79 24.89
CA LEU A 59 11.61 -5.70 24.05
C LEU A 59 10.66 -6.21 22.98
N ARG A 60 10.95 -7.37 22.38
CA ARG A 60 10.09 -7.99 21.37
C ARG A 60 8.74 -8.44 21.92
N ARG A 61 8.66 -8.86 23.19
CA ARG A 61 7.37 -9.22 23.82
C ARG A 61 6.37 -8.05 23.81
N LEU A 62 6.86 -6.81 23.89
CA LEU A 62 6.01 -5.62 23.83
C LEU A 62 5.25 -5.46 22.51
N MET A 63 5.70 -6.13 21.43
CA MET A 63 5.00 -6.14 20.13
C MET A 63 3.68 -6.91 20.19
N THR A 64 3.59 -7.93 21.03
CA THR A 64 2.49 -8.89 21.01
C THR A 64 1.66 -8.86 22.29
N GLU A 65 2.25 -8.44 23.41
CA GLU A 65 1.58 -8.41 24.70
C GLU A 65 0.76 -7.12 24.86
N PRO A 66 -0.38 -7.18 25.58
CA PRO A 66 -1.16 -5.99 25.91
C PRO A 66 -0.29 -5.00 26.68
N ARG A 67 -0.19 -3.77 26.19
CA ARG A 67 0.50 -2.70 26.94
C ARG A 67 -0.37 -2.27 28.15
N PRO A 68 0.22 -2.01 29.33
CA PRO A 68 -0.51 -1.45 30.46
C PRO A 68 -1.26 -0.19 30.01
N ALA A 69 -2.54 -0.08 30.39
CA ALA A 69 -3.52 0.82 29.78
C ALA A 69 -2.99 2.25 29.56
N ASN A 70 -2.80 2.62 28.29
CA ASN A 70 -2.83 4.01 27.88
C ASN A 70 -4.32 4.35 27.64
N PRO A 71 -4.94 5.26 28.40
CA PRO A 71 -6.37 5.54 28.30
C PRO A 71 -6.62 6.33 27.03
N VAL A 72 -6.68 5.67 25.89
CA VAL A 72 -7.11 6.30 24.65
C VAL A 72 -8.20 5.46 24.00
N THR A 73 -9.40 5.69 24.50
CA THR A 73 -10.64 5.51 23.75
C THR A 73 -10.67 6.59 22.66
N GLU A 74 -10.82 6.18 21.40
CA GLU A 74 -10.88 7.00 20.17
C GLU A 74 -9.53 7.24 19.44
N ALA A 75 -9.35 6.51 18.33
CA ALA A 75 -8.56 6.83 17.13
C ALA A 75 -7.13 7.42 17.25
N VAL A 76 -6.37 7.17 18.33
CA VAL A 76 -4.93 7.47 18.37
C VAL A 76 -4.15 6.48 17.48
N PRO A 77 -3.09 6.91 16.76
CA PRO A 77 -2.30 6.00 15.94
C PRO A 77 -1.64 4.92 16.81
N GLY A 78 -1.76 3.67 16.36
CA GLY A 78 -0.99 2.56 16.90
C GLY A 78 0.52 2.76 16.67
N VAL A 79 1.32 2.04 17.45
CA VAL A 79 2.78 2.02 17.30
C VAL A 79 3.16 1.26 16.03
N VAL A 80 4.16 1.77 15.31
CA VAL A 80 4.77 1.04 14.19
C VAL A 80 6.00 0.32 14.70
N TRP A 81 5.92 -1.01 14.77
CA TRP A 81 7.03 -1.87 15.08
C TRP A 81 7.84 -2.14 13.81
N LEU A 82 9.12 -1.81 13.85
CA LEU A 82 10.03 -2.03 12.72
C LEU A 82 11.07 -3.09 13.08
N ASP A 83 10.92 -4.26 12.47
CA ASP A 83 11.97 -5.26 12.40
C ASP A 83 12.83 -5.03 11.15
N ILE A 84 14.03 -4.48 11.35
CA ILE A 84 14.98 -4.28 10.23
C ILE A 84 15.43 -5.62 9.61
N HIS A 85 15.30 -6.72 10.35
CA HIS A 85 15.55 -8.08 9.87
C HIS A 85 14.29 -8.74 9.33
N ARG A 86 14.47 -9.81 8.54
CA ARG A 86 13.35 -10.65 8.12
C ARG A 86 12.99 -11.62 9.26
N THR A 87 12.05 -11.20 10.10
CA THR A 87 11.54 -11.99 11.25
C THR A 87 10.23 -12.72 10.93
N GLY A 88 9.62 -12.44 9.78
CA GLY A 88 8.28 -12.91 9.42
C GLY A 88 7.20 -12.01 10.00
N PRO A 89 5.93 -12.18 9.57
CA PRO A 89 4.84 -11.39 10.11
C PRO A 89 4.61 -11.75 11.59
N VAL A 90 4.42 -10.71 12.40
CA VAL A 90 4.01 -10.80 13.80
C VAL A 90 2.67 -10.09 13.91
N THR A 91 1.67 -10.76 14.43
CA THR A 91 0.38 -10.13 14.71
C THR A 91 0.55 -9.19 15.89
N VAL A 92 0.36 -7.89 15.64
CA VAL A 92 0.44 -6.84 16.66
C VAL A 92 -0.96 -6.38 17.07
N PRO A 93 -1.22 -6.16 18.37
CA PRO A 93 -2.54 -5.76 18.87
C PRO A 93 -2.79 -4.24 18.68
N HIS A 94 -3.96 -3.78 19.12
CA HIS A 94 -4.27 -2.35 19.32
C HIS A 94 -4.22 -1.44 18.09
N GLY A 95 -4.31 -2.00 16.88
CA GLY A 95 -4.19 -1.22 15.66
C GLY A 95 -2.76 -0.71 15.42
N ASP A 96 -1.77 -1.30 16.08
CA ASP A 96 -0.36 -1.18 15.74
C ASP A 96 -0.09 -1.72 14.32
N ALA A 97 1.08 -1.39 13.78
CA ALA A 97 1.56 -1.93 12.51
C ALA A 97 2.90 -2.62 12.71
N HIS A 98 3.18 -3.61 11.87
CA HIS A 98 4.46 -4.31 11.86
C HIS A 98 5.09 -4.26 10.48
N VAL A 99 6.19 -3.52 10.38
CA VAL A 99 7.05 -3.43 9.20
C VAL A 99 8.26 -4.33 9.44
N TYR A 100 8.53 -5.25 8.52
CA TYR A 100 9.62 -6.20 8.70
C TYR A 100 10.31 -6.56 7.39
N GLY A 101 11.57 -7.01 7.47
CA GLY A 101 12.29 -7.55 6.30
C GLY A 101 12.61 -6.54 5.20
N ARG A 102 12.51 -5.23 5.49
CA ARG A 102 12.83 -4.13 4.56
C ARG A 102 14.20 -3.50 4.81
N GLY A 103 14.98 -4.04 5.76
CA GLY A 103 16.27 -3.48 6.15
C GLY A 103 16.14 -2.11 6.80
N ILE A 104 17.24 -1.36 6.80
CA ILE A 104 17.31 0.01 7.33
C ILE A 104 16.36 0.95 6.56
N ASN A 105 16.18 0.74 5.25
CA ASN A 105 15.24 1.53 4.44
C ASN A 105 13.78 1.40 4.90
N GLY A 106 13.42 0.32 5.60
CA GLY A 106 12.13 0.18 6.25
C GLY A 106 11.82 1.28 7.26
N LEU A 107 12.85 1.98 7.77
CA LEU A 107 12.68 3.07 8.71
C LEU A 107 11.94 4.27 8.11
N SER A 108 12.26 4.65 6.88
CA SER A 108 11.54 5.74 6.21
C SER A 108 10.05 5.44 6.10
N TRP A 109 9.70 4.21 5.71
CA TRP A 109 8.31 3.76 5.60
C TRP A 109 7.61 3.71 6.94
N ALA A 110 8.27 3.20 7.98
CA ALA A 110 7.69 3.14 9.32
C ALA A 110 7.39 4.54 9.88
N ILE A 111 8.32 5.50 9.69
CA ILE A 111 8.12 6.89 10.13
C ILE A 111 6.96 7.55 9.37
N ARG A 112 6.95 7.46 8.03
CA ARG A 112 5.88 8.01 7.20
C ARG A 112 4.53 7.43 7.60
N HIS A 113 4.43 6.11 7.74
CA HIS A 113 3.21 5.43 8.16
C HIS A 113 2.71 5.94 9.52
N ALA A 114 3.61 6.03 10.51
CA ALA A 114 3.26 6.52 11.85
C ALA A 114 2.74 7.97 11.83
N VAL A 115 3.41 8.85 11.06
CA VAL A 115 3.03 10.27 10.94
C VAL A 115 1.73 10.45 10.16
N HIS A 116 1.55 9.76 9.04
CA HIS A 116 0.32 9.86 8.25
C HIS A 116 -0.90 9.38 9.03
N ARG A 117 -0.78 8.28 9.79
CA ARG A 117 -1.89 7.82 10.66
C ARG A 117 -2.19 8.76 11.81
N LEU A 118 -1.19 9.49 12.32
CA LEU A 118 -1.40 10.54 13.33
C LEU A 118 -2.16 11.74 12.75
N GLN A 119 -1.75 12.22 11.58
CA GLN A 119 -2.30 13.43 10.96
C GLN A 119 -3.66 13.18 10.26
N HIS A 120 -3.82 11.97 9.70
CA HIS A 120 -4.98 11.51 8.94
C HIS A 120 -5.43 10.14 9.45
N PRO A 121 -6.09 10.09 10.63
CA PRO A 121 -6.60 8.85 11.20
C PRO A 121 -7.53 8.11 10.24
N ALA A 122 -7.43 6.79 10.23
CA ALA A 122 -8.29 5.91 9.46
C ALA A 122 -9.11 5.02 10.38
N ARG A 123 -10.33 4.68 9.96
CA ARG A 123 -11.13 3.63 10.57
C ARG A 123 -10.80 2.31 9.91
N ARG A 124 -10.14 1.41 10.64
CA ARG A 124 -9.90 0.04 10.17
C ARG A 124 -11.21 -0.74 10.18
N VAL A 125 -11.57 -1.33 9.04
CA VAL A 125 -12.75 -2.17 8.90
C VAL A 125 -12.32 -3.55 8.38
N PRO A 126 -12.60 -4.64 9.09
CA PRO A 126 -12.35 -5.98 8.57
C PRO A 126 -13.35 -6.30 7.46
N TYR A 127 -12.88 -6.92 6.38
CA TYR A 127 -13.74 -7.48 5.32
C TYR A 127 -13.72 -9.02 5.31
N GLY A 128 -12.95 -9.63 6.21
CA GLY A 128 -12.86 -11.07 6.40
C GLY A 128 -12.32 -11.44 7.78
N THR A 129 -12.08 -12.73 8.01
CA THR A 129 -11.66 -13.25 9.33
C THR A 129 -10.14 -13.34 9.50
N HIS A 130 -9.39 -13.29 8.42
CA HIS A 130 -7.93 -13.34 8.49
C HIS A 130 -7.36 -11.99 8.97
N PRO A 131 -6.24 -11.97 9.72
CA PRO A 131 -5.61 -10.72 10.20
C PRO A 131 -5.17 -9.74 9.11
N ASP A 132 -5.01 -10.20 7.87
CA ASP A 132 -4.69 -9.37 6.69
C ASP A 132 -5.94 -8.99 5.87
N GLN A 133 -7.14 -9.38 6.29
CA GLN A 133 -8.39 -9.08 5.59
C GLN A 133 -9.08 -7.83 6.16
N TRP A 134 -8.43 -6.68 6.00
CA TRP A 134 -8.93 -5.38 6.45
C TRP A 134 -8.62 -4.27 5.45
N GLY A 135 -9.39 -3.18 5.54
CA GLY A 135 -9.04 -1.93 4.89
C GLY A 135 -9.12 -0.76 5.87
N ASP A 136 -8.27 0.23 5.66
CA ASP A 136 -8.29 1.49 6.41
C ASP A 136 -9.10 2.52 5.61
N LEU A 137 -10.29 2.87 6.13
CA LEU A 137 -11.16 3.88 5.55
C LEU A 137 -10.78 5.28 6.06
N ARG A 138 -10.45 6.18 5.14
CA ARG A 138 -10.28 7.61 5.38
C ARG A 138 -11.40 8.37 4.67
N LEU A 139 -12.04 9.27 5.40
CA LEU A 139 -13.07 10.16 4.86
C LEU A 139 -12.52 11.59 4.80
N PRO A 140 -12.99 12.41 3.86
CA PRO A 140 -12.74 13.85 3.89
C PRO A 140 -13.23 14.46 5.21
N ARG A 141 -12.56 15.53 5.67
CA ARG A 141 -12.84 16.14 6.99
C ARG A 141 -14.26 16.72 7.12
N GLU A 142 -14.86 17.16 6.02
CA GLU A 142 -16.20 17.74 5.98
C GLU A 142 -16.97 17.13 4.80
N THR A 143 -18.08 16.42 5.08
CA THR A 143 -18.96 15.90 4.03
C THR A 143 -20.43 15.99 4.45
N ASP A 144 -21.22 16.78 3.74
CA ASP A 144 -22.69 16.84 3.92
C ASP A 144 -23.44 15.92 2.94
N ARG A 145 -22.72 15.25 2.05
CA ARG A 145 -23.24 14.43 0.95
C ARG A 145 -22.34 13.22 0.67
N PRO A 146 -22.86 12.18 0.00
CA PRO A 146 -22.03 11.10 -0.49
C PRO A 146 -20.89 11.59 -1.39
N VAL A 147 -19.68 11.10 -1.13
CA VAL A 147 -18.43 11.47 -1.82
C VAL A 147 -17.96 10.35 -2.74
N PRO A 148 -17.30 10.67 -3.88
CA PRO A 148 -16.63 9.66 -4.69
C PRO A 148 -15.58 8.92 -3.86
N ALA A 149 -15.28 7.68 -4.23
CA ALA A 149 -14.45 6.82 -3.40
C ALA A 149 -13.41 6.07 -4.22
N VAL A 150 -12.24 5.84 -3.64
CA VAL A 150 -11.11 5.17 -4.28
C VAL A 150 -10.63 4.02 -3.39
N ALA A 151 -10.77 2.79 -3.86
CA ALA A 151 -10.09 1.64 -3.29
C ALA A 151 -8.62 1.66 -3.74
N VAL A 152 -7.68 1.56 -2.80
CA VAL A 152 -6.24 1.64 -3.08
C VAL A 152 -5.58 0.33 -2.71
N ILE A 153 -4.84 -0.26 -3.66
CA ILE A 153 -4.17 -1.54 -3.52
C ILE A 153 -2.65 -1.33 -3.56
N HIS A 154 -1.97 -1.72 -2.49
CA HIS A 154 -0.52 -1.56 -2.39
C HIS A 154 0.26 -2.52 -3.28
N GLY A 155 1.48 -2.12 -3.63
CA GLY A 155 2.44 -2.89 -4.41
C GLY A 155 3.37 -3.77 -3.57
N GLY A 156 4.59 -3.99 -4.07
CA GLY A 156 5.61 -4.78 -3.37
C GLY A 156 5.83 -6.18 -3.93
N TYR A 157 5.58 -6.38 -5.24
CA TYR A 157 5.76 -7.69 -5.91
C TYR A 157 5.05 -8.85 -5.21
N TRP A 158 3.90 -8.56 -4.57
CA TRP A 158 3.11 -9.53 -3.82
C TRP A 158 3.91 -10.27 -2.73
N ARG A 159 4.94 -9.65 -2.14
CA ARG A 159 5.74 -10.25 -1.07
C ARG A 159 5.25 -9.76 0.28
N SER A 160 5.17 -10.66 1.26
CA SER A 160 4.63 -10.37 2.60
C SER A 160 5.39 -9.32 3.41
N VAL A 161 6.62 -8.97 3.01
CA VAL A 161 7.38 -7.87 3.62
C VAL A 161 6.78 -6.49 3.31
N TRP A 162 5.96 -6.36 2.28
CA TRP A 162 5.27 -5.11 1.90
C TRP A 162 3.81 -5.14 2.32
N ALA A 163 3.26 -3.99 2.70
CA ALA A 163 1.91 -3.84 3.23
C ALA A 163 1.26 -2.53 2.79
N ALA A 164 0.00 -2.33 3.22
CA ALA A 164 -0.80 -1.14 2.89
C ALA A 164 -0.16 0.19 3.33
N ASP A 165 0.89 0.16 4.15
CA ASP A 165 1.66 1.34 4.55
C ASP A 165 2.34 2.05 3.37
N LEU A 166 2.59 1.34 2.25
CA LEU A 166 3.13 1.95 1.02
C LEU A 166 2.22 3.01 0.41
N THR A 167 0.90 2.87 0.56
CA THR A 167 -0.12 3.70 -0.08
C THR A 167 -0.84 4.62 0.91
N ASP A 168 -0.33 4.72 2.13
CA ASP A 168 -1.00 5.46 3.20
C ASP A 168 -1.00 6.97 2.98
N ALA A 169 0.12 7.52 2.48
CA ALA A 169 0.23 8.92 2.07
C ALA A 169 -0.77 9.27 0.96
N LEU A 170 -0.95 8.34 0.02
CA LEU A 170 -1.91 8.46 -1.08
C LEU A 170 -3.34 8.61 -0.58
N CYS A 171 -3.70 7.77 0.39
CA CYS A 171 -5.04 7.74 0.96
C CYS A 171 -5.33 8.97 1.82
N ALA A 172 -4.30 9.52 2.47
CA ALA A 172 -4.40 10.81 3.15
C ALA A 172 -4.66 11.96 2.16
N ASP A 173 -3.88 12.04 1.07
CA ASP A 173 -4.06 13.07 0.04
C ASP A 173 -5.43 12.94 -0.66
N LEU A 174 -5.86 11.72 -1.03
CA LEU A 174 -7.21 11.48 -1.56
C LEU A 174 -8.31 12.02 -0.65
N ALA A 175 -8.20 11.80 0.67
CA ALA A 175 -9.15 12.33 1.65
C ALA A 175 -9.13 13.86 1.70
N ASP A 176 -7.95 14.49 1.67
CA ASP A 176 -7.81 15.94 1.62
C ASP A 176 -8.35 16.55 0.31
N LYS A 177 -8.40 15.76 -0.77
CA LYS A 177 -8.96 16.14 -2.07
C LYS A 177 -10.46 15.82 -2.22
N GLY A 178 -11.12 15.36 -1.16
CA GLY A 178 -12.56 15.15 -1.14
C GLY A 178 -13.03 13.75 -1.57
N PHE A 179 -12.13 12.76 -1.66
CA PHE A 179 -12.48 11.37 -1.90
C PHE A 179 -12.51 10.58 -0.59
N ALA A 180 -13.40 9.60 -0.48
CA ALA A 180 -13.20 8.54 0.49
C ALA A 180 -12.09 7.59 -0.01
N ALA A 181 -11.07 7.33 0.80
CA ALA A 181 -10.00 6.40 0.47
C ALA A 181 -10.15 5.10 1.28
N TRP A 182 -10.15 3.97 0.58
CA TRP A 182 -10.23 2.63 1.16
C TRP A 182 -8.90 1.91 0.89
N ASN A 183 -7.96 2.00 1.84
CA ASN A 183 -6.62 1.43 1.71
C ASN A 183 -6.65 -0.05 2.09
N ILE A 184 -6.53 -0.96 1.12
CA ILE A 184 -6.77 -2.39 1.32
C ILE A 184 -5.48 -3.12 1.66
N GLU A 185 -5.51 -3.89 2.74
CA GLU A 185 -4.57 -4.98 3.00
C GLU A 185 -5.13 -6.29 2.45
N TYR A 186 -4.27 -7.22 2.03
CA TYR A 186 -4.67 -8.51 1.48
C TYR A 186 -3.62 -9.58 1.80
N ARG A 187 -4.01 -10.87 1.80
CA ARG A 187 -3.05 -11.96 1.95
C ARG A 187 -2.12 -12.05 0.75
N ARG A 188 -0.82 -12.18 1.01
CA ARG A 188 0.21 -12.25 -0.04
C ARG A 188 0.43 -13.69 -0.47
N PRO A 189 0.65 -13.95 -1.76
CA PRO A 189 0.70 -15.29 -2.32
C PRO A 189 1.90 -16.11 -1.83
N ASP A 190 2.99 -15.46 -1.42
CA ASP A 190 4.17 -16.13 -0.87
C ASP A 190 3.90 -16.89 0.44
N LEU A 191 2.83 -16.54 1.16
CA LEU A 191 2.38 -17.26 2.35
C LEU A 191 1.01 -17.93 2.20
N HIS A 192 0.18 -17.48 1.26
CA HIS A 192 -1.24 -17.87 1.19
C HIS A 192 -1.71 -18.36 -0.18
N GLY A 193 -0.85 -18.30 -1.21
CA GLY A 193 -1.18 -18.64 -2.59
C GLY A 193 -1.97 -17.55 -3.33
N TRP A 194 -1.92 -17.60 -4.66
CA TRP A 194 -2.52 -16.59 -5.55
C TRP A 194 -4.04 -16.46 -5.41
N ASP A 195 -4.74 -17.59 -5.19
CA ASP A 195 -6.19 -17.60 -5.04
C ASP A 195 -6.63 -16.81 -3.80
N ALA A 196 -5.87 -16.88 -2.69
CA ALA A 196 -6.16 -16.09 -1.50
C ALA A 196 -6.03 -14.59 -1.77
N THR A 197 -4.98 -14.18 -2.48
CA THR A 197 -4.74 -12.78 -2.87
C THR A 197 -5.86 -12.22 -3.72
N THR A 198 -6.23 -12.93 -4.79
CA THR A 198 -7.28 -12.45 -5.71
C THR A 198 -8.68 -12.47 -5.04
N ALA A 199 -8.96 -13.46 -4.20
CA ALA A 199 -10.19 -13.50 -3.41
C ALA A 199 -10.27 -12.35 -2.39
N ASP A 200 -9.16 -12.00 -1.74
CA ASP A 200 -9.10 -10.92 -0.76
C ASP A 200 -9.34 -9.55 -1.42
N VAL A 201 -8.71 -9.28 -2.57
CA VAL A 201 -8.97 -8.04 -3.33
C VAL A 201 -10.43 -7.95 -3.76
N ALA A 202 -11.02 -9.02 -4.27
CA ALA A 202 -12.43 -9.05 -4.65
C ALA A 202 -13.36 -8.83 -3.45
N ALA A 203 -13.08 -9.47 -2.31
CA ALA A 203 -13.85 -9.31 -1.08
C ALA A 203 -13.74 -7.89 -0.51
N ALA A 204 -12.56 -7.29 -0.53
CA ALA A 204 -12.33 -5.93 -0.07
C ALA A 204 -13.07 -4.88 -0.94
N LEU A 205 -13.08 -5.08 -2.26
CA LEU A 205 -13.84 -4.24 -3.19
C LEU A 205 -15.35 -4.41 -3.00
N ALA A 206 -15.83 -5.64 -2.77
CA ALA A 206 -17.24 -5.87 -2.46
C ALA A 206 -17.64 -5.22 -1.12
N ALA A 207 -16.81 -5.37 -0.08
CA ALA A 207 -17.06 -4.79 1.24
C ALA A 207 -17.13 -3.25 1.20
N MET A 208 -16.42 -2.61 0.28
CA MET A 208 -16.49 -1.16 0.08
C MET A 208 -17.91 -0.66 -0.20
N HIS A 209 -18.73 -1.46 -0.92
CA HIS A 209 -20.13 -1.12 -1.23
C HIS A 209 -21.07 -1.26 -0.03
N GLU A 210 -20.62 -1.92 1.03
CA GLU A 210 -21.38 -2.17 2.26
C GLU A 210 -20.83 -1.36 3.46
N LEU A 211 -19.84 -0.49 3.23
CA LEU A 211 -19.28 0.35 4.28
C LEU A 211 -20.34 1.32 4.80
N ASP A 212 -20.49 1.37 6.13
CA ASP A 212 -21.27 2.41 6.81
C ASP A 212 -20.52 3.74 6.74
N ALA A 213 -20.64 4.42 5.59
CA ALA A 213 -20.01 5.69 5.25
C ALA A 213 -20.77 6.37 4.09
N PRO A 214 -20.72 7.71 3.97
CA PRO A 214 -21.39 8.44 2.90
C PRO A 214 -20.63 8.30 1.58
N LEU A 215 -20.66 7.12 0.96
CA LEU A 215 -19.98 6.85 -0.31
C LEU A 215 -20.95 6.97 -1.48
N ASP A 216 -20.52 7.63 -2.55
CA ASP A 216 -21.20 7.62 -3.83
C ASP A 216 -20.76 6.38 -4.63
N LEU A 217 -21.53 5.30 -4.49
CA LEU A 217 -21.22 4.00 -5.11
C LEU A 217 -21.31 4.00 -6.64
N GLY A 218 -21.82 5.08 -7.26
CA GLY A 218 -21.74 5.29 -8.71
C GLY A 218 -20.39 5.83 -9.17
N ARG A 219 -19.56 6.31 -8.24
CA ARG A 219 -18.29 6.99 -8.49
C ARG A 219 -17.15 6.37 -7.71
N VAL A 220 -16.98 5.07 -7.91
CA VAL A 220 -15.92 4.27 -7.28
C VAL A 220 -14.79 4.06 -8.28
N ALA A 221 -13.56 4.39 -7.90
CA ALA A 221 -12.36 3.94 -8.61
C ALA A 221 -11.65 2.84 -7.83
N VAL A 222 -10.89 2.01 -8.55
CA VAL A 222 -9.83 1.19 -7.97
C VAL A 222 -8.48 1.66 -8.50
N ALA A 223 -7.57 2.01 -7.61
CA ALA A 223 -6.22 2.42 -7.90
C ALA A 223 -5.24 1.43 -7.28
N GLY A 224 -4.09 1.21 -7.92
CA GLY A 224 -3.05 0.41 -7.29
C GLY A 224 -1.65 0.72 -7.80
N HIS A 225 -0.67 0.48 -6.93
CA HIS A 225 0.75 0.71 -7.21
C HIS A 225 1.47 -0.58 -7.59
N SER A 226 2.24 -0.57 -8.68
CA SER A 226 3.09 -1.71 -9.06
C SER A 226 2.29 -3.02 -9.18
N ALA A 227 2.61 -4.03 -8.39
CA ALA A 227 1.80 -5.24 -8.22
C ALA A 227 0.32 -4.98 -7.88
N GLY A 228 0.02 -3.91 -7.13
CA GLY A 228 -1.34 -3.46 -6.85
C GLY A 228 -2.05 -2.85 -8.07
N GLY A 229 -1.32 -2.18 -8.97
CA GLY A 229 -1.87 -1.66 -10.23
C GLY A 229 -2.29 -2.79 -11.17
N GLN A 230 -1.54 -3.89 -11.14
CA GLN A 230 -1.95 -5.13 -11.77
C GLN A 230 -3.21 -5.72 -11.14
N LEU A 231 -3.28 -5.81 -9.80
CA LEU A 231 -4.45 -6.33 -9.10
C LEU A 231 -5.71 -5.49 -9.35
N ALA A 232 -5.57 -4.16 -9.45
CA ALA A 232 -6.65 -3.24 -9.78
C ALA A 232 -7.26 -3.55 -11.16
N LEU A 233 -6.41 -3.65 -12.19
CA LEU A 233 -6.86 -4.00 -13.54
C LEU A 233 -7.39 -5.42 -13.65
N ARG A 234 -6.79 -6.38 -12.94
CA ARG A 234 -7.31 -7.75 -12.87
C ARG A 234 -8.71 -7.78 -12.24
N ALA A 235 -8.92 -7.06 -11.14
CA ALA A 235 -10.22 -7.00 -10.48
C ALA A 235 -11.29 -6.37 -11.39
N ALA A 236 -10.95 -5.31 -12.13
CA ALA A 236 -11.83 -4.74 -13.15
C ALA A 236 -12.18 -5.76 -14.24
N ALA A 237 -11.19 -6.50 -14.75
CA ALA A 237 -11.39 -7.57 -15.72
C ALA A 237 -12.30 -8.70 -15.21
N ASP A 238 -12.27 -8.96 -13.89
CA ASP A 238 -13.10 -9.95 -13.22
C ASP A 238 -14.51 -9.43 -12.88
N GLY A 239 -14.83 -8.19 -13.26
CA GLY A 239 -16.17 -7.61 -13.12
C GLY A 239 -16.39 -6.86 -11.82
N ALA A 240 -15.33 -6.37 -11.16
CA ALA A 240 -15.48 -5.48 -10.01
C ALA A 240 -16.34 -4.26 -10.38
N ARG A 241 -17.26 -3.87 -9.48
CA ARG A 241 -18.17 -2.75 -9.68
C ARG A 241 -17.46 -1.41 -9.43
N VAL A 242 -16.71 -0.95 -10.43
CA VAL A 242 -15.95 0.31 -10.42
C VAL A 242 -16.23 1.12 -11.69
N ALA A 243 -16.18 2.44 -11.59
CA ALA A 243 -16.32 3.39 -12.70
C ALA A 243 -14.99 3.76 -13.36
N LEU A 244 -13.86 3.54 -12.66
CA LEU A 244 -12.52 3.88 -13.14
C LEU A 244 -11.48 2.92 -12.56
N THR A 245 -10.49 2.55 -13.38
CA THR A 245 -9.29 1.86 -12.92
C THR A 245 -8.05 2.75 -13.09
N VAL A 246 -7.16 2.75 -12.10
CA VAL A 246 -5.91 3.52 -12.13
C VAL A 246 -4.72 2.61 -11.82
N SER A 247 -3.85 2.41 -12.79
CA SER A 247 -2.61 1.65 -12.63
C SER A 247 -1.42 2.59 -12.47
N LEU A 248 -0.86 2.66 -11.26
CA LEU A 248 0.30 3.46 -10.91
C LEU A 248 1.57 2.59 -11.05
N ALA A 249 2.32 2.76 -12.15
CA ALA A 249 3.53 1.97 -12.46
C ALA A 249 3.32 0.45 -12.41
N GLY A 250 2.19 -0.04 -12.97
CA GLY A 250 1.72 -1.41 -12.79
C GLY A 250 2.52 -2.51 -13.51
N VAL A 251 2.47 -3.73 -12.96
CA VAL A 251 3.01 -4.95 -13.63
C VAL A 251 1.98 -5.49 -14.63
N LEU A 252 1.93 -4.92 -15.84
CA LEU A 252 0.79 -5.13 -16.75
C LEU A 252 0.92 -6.31 -17.73
N ASP A 253 2.08 -6.96 -17.77
CA ASP A 253 2.35 -8.16 -18.58
C ASP A 253 3.09 -9.22 -17.77
N LEU A 254 2.33 -10.10 -17.12
CA LEU A 254 2.87 -11.11 -16.21
C LEU A 254 3.69 -12.16 -16.95
N ALA A 255 3.27 -12.55 -18.14
CA ALA A 255 3.96 -13.56 -18.95
C ALA A 255 5.35 -13.08 -19.32
N GLU A 256 5.47 -11.83 -19.77
CA GLU A 256 6.77 -11.29 -20.15
C GLU A 256 7.66 -10.99 -18.95
N PHE A 257 7.09 -10.53 -17.83
CA PHE A 257 7.84 -10.33 -16.58
C PHE A 257 8.45 -11.62 -16.05
N ASP A 258 7.73 -12.74 -16.20
CA ASP A 258 8.26 -14.05 -15.85
C ASP A 258 9.38 -14.49 -16.79
N ARG A 259 9.17 -14.40 -18.12
CA ARG A 259 10.21 -14.74 -19.11
C ARG A 259 11.50 -13.93 -18.93
N ARG A 260 11.39 -12.65 -18.55
CA ARG A 260 12.53 -11.76 -18.28
C ARG A 260 13.09 -11.92 -16.87
N TYR A 261 12.49 -12.77 -16.04
CA TYR A 261 12.91 -13.02 -14.66
C TYR A 261 12.95 -11.75 -13.79
N VAL A 262 12.04 -10.81 -14.03
CA VAL A 262 12.01 -9.51 -13.37
C VAL A 262 11.89 -9.68 -11.85
N SER A 263 12.68 -8.88 -11.11
CA SER A 263 12.70 -8.89 -9.64
C SER A 263 12.97 -10.28 -9.05
N SER A 264 13.82 -11.09 -9.69
CA SER A 264 14.14 -12.47 -9.26
C SER A 264 12.93 -13.40 -9.26
N GLY A 265 12.19 -13.45 -10.37
CA GLY A 265 11.08 -14.38 -10.56
C GLY A 265 9.85 -14.05 -9.72
N ALA A 266 9.58 -12.77 -9.47
CA ALA A 266 8.47 -12.35 -8.61
C ALA A 266 7.10 -12.84 -9.10
N VAL A 267 6.88 -12.87 -10.42
CA VAL A 267 5.61 -13.34 -11.01
C VAL A 267 5.43 -14.83 -10.79
N ALA A 268 6.40 -15.67 -11.17
CA ALA A 268 6.31 -17.11 -10.94
C ALA A 268 6.17 -17.46 -9.45
N GLY A 269 6.89 -16.75 -8.58
CA GLY A 269 6.75 -16.89 -7.13
C GLY A 269 5.34 -16.56 -6.62
N ALA A 270 4.68 -15.55 -7.19
CA ALA A 270 3.31 -15.17 -6.84
C ALA A 270 2.26 -16.14 -7.42
N LEU A 271 2.41 -16.57 -8.68
CA LEU A 271 1.45 -17.44 -9.35
C LEU A 271 1.63 -18.93 -8.99
N GLY A 272 2.73 -19.29 -8.35
CA GLY A 272 3.02 -20.67 -7.91
C GLY A 272 3.68 -21.55 -8.99
N GLY A 273 4.15 -20.96 -10.08
CA GLY A 273 4.78 -21.64 -11.22
C GLY A 273 5.02 -20.68 -12.37
N SER A 274 5.84 -21.10 -13.34
CA SER A 274 6.17 -20.32 -14.54
C SER A 274 5.04 -20.28 -15.56
N VAL A 275 5.16 -19.39 -16.56
CA VAL A 275 4.21 -19.21 -17.66
C VAL A 275 4.06 -20.48 -18.51
N ASP A 276 5.11 -21.27 -18.64
CA ASP A 276 5.09 -22.54 -19.39
C ASP A 276 4.36 -23.64 -18.61
N GLU A 277 4.46 -23.62 -17.28
CA GLU A 277 3.80 -24.59 -16.39
C GLU A 277 2.31 -24.25 -16.16
N LEU A 278 1.99 -22.96 -16.04
CA LEU A 278 0.66 -22.47 -15.64
C LEU A 278 0.05 -21.45 -16.64
N PRO A 279 0.00 -21.73 -17.96
CA PRO A 279 -0.37 -20.73 -18.97
C PRO A 279 -1.79 -20.16 -18.80
N GLU A 280 -2.73 -20.93 -18.26
CA GLU A 280 -4.10 -20.44 -17.97
C GLU A 280 -4.13 -19.49 -16.76
N VAL A 281 -3.31 -19.72 -15.74
CA VAL A 281 -3.21 -18.83 -14.58
C VAL A 281 -2.66 -17.47 -15.01
N TYR A 282 -1.64 -17.47 -15.88
CA TYR A 282 -1.08 -16.26 -16.46
C TYR A 282 -2.09 -15.51 -17.33
N ARG A 283 -2.79 -16.19 -18.25
CA ARG A 283 -3.82 -15.55 -19.09
C ARG A 283 -4.95 -14.93 -18.28
N ARG A 284 -5.38 -15.59 -17.20
CA ARG A 284 -6.40 -15.03 -16.30
C ARG A 284 -5.87 -13.89 -15.44
N SER A 285 -4.57 -13.84 -15.15
CA SER A 285 -3.98 -12.89 -14.19
C SER A 285 -3.33 -11.67 -14.82
N SER A 286 -2.86 -11.76 -16.06
CA SER A 286 -2.18 -10.67 -16.77
C SER A 286 -3.20 -9.69 -17.35
N PRO A 287 -3.17 -8.38 -16.98
CA PRO A 287 -4.06 -7.38 -17.56
C PRO A 287 -3.99 -7.32 -19.09
N LEU A 288 -2.78 -7.43 -19.67
CA LEU A 288 -2.59 -7.41 -21.13
C LEU A 288 -3.33 -8.54 -21.86
N GLU A 289 -3.41 -9.72 -21.25
CA GLU A 289 -4.08 -10.91 -21.82
C GLU A 289 -5.61 -10.88 -21.63
N ARG A 290 -6.12 -9.88 -20.91
CA ARG A 290 -7.52 -9.73 -20.54
C ARG A 290 -8.23 -8.60 -21.29
N LEU A 291 -7.52 -7.94 -22.21
CA LEU A 291 -8.08 -6.87 -23.04
C LEU A 291 -9.16 -7.40 -24.00
N PRO A 292 -10.23 -6.61 -24.26
CA PRO A 292 -10.56 -5.35 -23.60
C PRO A 292 -11.09 -5.56 -22.16
N ILE A 293 -10.75 -4.65 -21.24
CA ILE A 293 -11.24 -4.66 -19.85
C ILE A 293 -12.67 -4.11 -19.78
N GLY A 294 -13.02 -3.13 -20.62
CA GLY A 294 -14.36 -2.53 -20.65
C GLY A 294 -14.64 -1.53 -19.53
N VAL A 295 -13.63 -1.10 -18.77
CA VAL A 295 -13.72 -0.04 -17.75
C VAL A 295 -12.71 1.06 -18.11
N PRO A 296 -13.10 2.36 -18.04
CA PRO A 296 -12.15 3.46 -18.23
C PRO A 296 -10.90 3.30 -17.38
N THR A 297 -9.74 3.44 -18.00
CA THR A 297 -8.44 3.12 -17.39
C THR A 297 -7.47 4.28 -17.52
N VAL A 298 -6.81 4.64 -16.42
CA VAL A 298 -5.67 5.55 -16.41
C VAL A 298 -4.41 4.75 -16.07
N VAL A 299 -3.44 4.74 -16.97
CA VAL A 299 -2.11 4.16 -16.74
C VAL A 299 -1.14 5.30 -16.48
N VAL A 300 -0.48 5.29 -15.32
CA VAL A 300 0.45 6.33 -14.88
C VAL A 300 1.84 5.73 -14.79
N GLN A 301 2.84 6.40 -15.36
CA GLN A 301 4.21 5.91 -15.38
C GLN A 301 5.26 7.02 -15.26
N GLY A 302 6.31 6.75 -14.47
CA GLY A 302 7.48 7.62 -14.37
C GLY A 302 8.52 7.30 -15.46
N THR A 303 9.10 8.31 -16.12
CA THR A 303 10.11 8.08 -17.17
C THR A 303 11.47 7.60 -16.66
N HIS A 304 11.71 7.64 -15.35
CA HIS A 304 12.92 7.12 -14.69
C HIS A 304 12.63 5.85 -13.86
N ASP A 305 11.47 5.23 -14.06
CA ASP A 305 11.15 3.92 -13.49
C ASP A 305 11.96 2.79 -14.17
N ASP A 306 11.80 1.57 -13.67
CA ASP A 306 12.32 0.35 -14.23
C ASP A 306 11.92 0.21 -15.72
N PRO A 307 12.88 -0.03 -16.63
CA PRO A 307 12.61 -0.17 -18.06
C PRO A 307 11.56 -1.24 -18.40
N ASP A 308 11.47 -2.34 -17.66
CA ASP A 308 10.47 -3.40 -17.90
C ASP A 308 9.06 -2.91 -17.56
N LEU A 309 8.89 -2.10 -16.51
CA LEU A 309 7.61 -1.47 -16.17
C LEU A 309 7.23 -0.42 -17.22
N ILE A 310 8.18 0.38 -17.70
CA ILE A 310 7.94 1.39 -18.75
C ILE A 310 7.51 0.70 -20.05
N ASP A 311 8.22 -0.34 -20.47
CA ASP A 311 7.88 -1.14 -21.66
C ASP A 311 6.47 -1.75 -21.53
N ALA A 312 6.17 -2.42 -20.42
CA ALA A 312 4.86 -3.05 -20.21
C ALA A 312 3.72 -2.04 -20.18
N SER A 313 3.87 -0.90 -19.50
CA SER A 313 2.85 0.16 -19.49
C SER A 313 2.56 0.68 -20.91
N ARG A 314 3.60 0.99 -21.68
CA ARG A 314 3.46 1.48 -23.06
C ARG A 314 2.85 0.43 -23.99
N ARG A 315 3.21 -0.86 -23.84
CA ARG A 315 2.61 -1.96 -24.63
C ARG A 315 1.14 -2.17 -24.27
N TYR A 316 0.81 -2.14 -22.98
CA TYR A 316 -0.57 -2.24 -22.50
C TYR A 316 -1.45 -1.12 -23.07
N VAL A 317 -1.03 0.14 -22.96
CA VAL A 317 -1.79 1.28 -23.48
C VAL A 317 -2.07 1.14 -24.98
N ARG A 318 -1.06 0.78 -25.78
CA ARG A 318 -1.25 0.56 -27.23
C ARG A 318 -2.21 -0.58 -27.52
N ALA A 319 -2.13 -1.68 -26.78
CA ALA A 319 -3.00 -2.84 -26.98
C ALA A 319 -4.44 -2.54 -26.54
N ALA A 320 -4.62 -1.81 -25.43
CA ALA A 320 -5.93 -1.42 -24.91
C ALA A 320 -6.65 -0.47 -25.87
N ASP A 321 -5.96 0.56 -26.37
CA ASP A 321 -6.49 1.47 -27.39
C ASP A 321 -6.89 0.71 -28.67
N ALA A 322 -6.02 -0.20 -29.15
CA ALA A 322 -6.33 -1.03 -30.32
C ALA A 322 -7.50 -2.00 -30.11
N ALA A 323 -7.73 -2.44 -28.86
CA ALA A 323 -8.87 -3.27 -28.47
C ALA A 323 -10.16 -2.46 -28.26
N GLY A 324 -10.08 -1.12 -28.27
CA GLY A 324 -11.22 -0.20 -28.11
C GLY A 324 -11.54 0.17 -26.66
N ASP A 325 -10.64 -0.09 -25.70
CA ASP A 325 -10.80 0.40 -24.33
C ASP A 325 -10.61 1.92 -24.25
N ASP A 326 -11.35 2.57 -23.35
CA ASP A 326 -11.09 3.96 -22.96
C ASP A 326 -9.87 4.01 -22.04
N VAL A 327 -8.69 4.27 -22.61
CA VAL A 327 -7.41 4.31 -21.90
C VAL A 327 -6.76 5.70 -21.99
N THR A 328 -6.26 6.19 -20.86
CA THR A 328 -5.44 7.41 -20.75
C THR A 328 -4.07 7.05 -20.23
N HIS A 329 -3.02 7.55 -20.87
CA HIS A 329 -1.62 7.33 -20.45
C HIS A 329 -1.02 8.63 -19.94
N LEU A 330 -0.67 8.67 -18.65
CA LEU A 330 0.03 9.77 -18.00
C LEU A 330 1.49 9.36 -17.79
N GLU A 331 2.37 9.85 -18.67
CA GLU A 331 3.81 9.57 -18.60
C GLU A 331 4.58 10.88 -18.40
N ALA A 332 5.34 11.00 -17.31
CA ALA A 332 6.15 12.18 -17.01
C ALA A 332 7.40 11.83 -16.18
N ALA A 333 8.26 12.82 -15.92
CA ALA A 333 9.46 12.64 -15.11
C ALA A 333 9.13 12.15 -13.68
N GLY A 334 9.74 11.06 -13.26
CA GLY A 334 9.59 10.46 -11.94
C GLY A 334 10.18 9.05 -11.90
N ASP A 335 10.52 8.58 -10.71
CA ASP A 335 10.92 7.19 -10.48
C ASP A 335 9.69 6.30 -10.16
N HIS A 336 9.93 5.05 -9.74
CA HIS A 336 8.89 4.09 -9.37
C HIS A 336 7.95 4.55 -8.25
N PHE A 337 8.43 5.44 -7.38
CA PHE A 337 7.71 5.90 -6.19
C PHE A 337 7.08 7.27 -6.39
N ALA A 338 7.51 8.04 -7.40
CA ALA A 338 6.88 9.31 -7.76
C ALA A 338 5.36 9.17 -7.97
N VAL A 339 4.90 8.08 -8.58
CA VAL A 339 3.45 7.83 -8.81
C VAL A 339 2.62 7.66 -7.53
N ILE A 340 3.26 7.44 -6.38
CA ILE A 340 2.64 7.34 -5.05
C ILE A 340 3.19 8.37 -4.05
N ASP A 341 3.88 9.39 -4.53
CA ASP A 341 4.34 10.52 -3.73
C ASP A 341 3.35 11.68 -3.91
N PRO A 342 2.58 12.05 -2.86
CA PRO A 342 1.63 13.16 -2.93
C PRO A 342 2.23 14.52 -3.32
N SER A 343 3.53 14.70 -3.15
CA SER A 343 4.25 15.92 -3.51
C SER A 343 4.71 15.96 -4.97
N SER A 344 4.57 14.86 -5.71
CA SER A 344 5.04 14.79 -7.09
C SER A 344 4.04 15.39 -8.09
N ALA A 345 4.56 15.97 -9.16
CA ALA A 345 3.74 16.46 -10.28
C ALA A 345 2.98 15.32 -11.01
N LEU A 346 3.53 14.10 -10.97
CA LEU A 346 2.92 12.94 -11.59
C LEU A 346 1.68 12.49 -10.81
N TRP A 347 1.74 12.50 -9.48
CA TRP A 347 0.57 12.26 -8.64
C TRP A 347 -0.45 13.39 -8.74
N GLU A 348 -0.03 14.65 -8.76
CA GLU A 348 -0.93 15.79 -8.96
C GLU A 348 -1.75 15.64 -10.25
N SER A 349 -1.08 15.29 -11.36
CA SER A 349 -1.74 15.02 -12.64
C SER A 349 -2.69 13.82 -12.57
N THR A 350 -2.33 12.80 -11.80
CA THR A 350 -3.16 11.61 -11.57
C THR A 350 -4.44 11.95 -10.83
N ILE A 351 -4.35 12.72 -9.73
CA ILE A 351 -5.52 13.17 -8.98
C ILE A 351 -6.42 14.07 -9.81
N ALA A 352 -5.84 14.96 -10.62
CA ALA A 352 -6.62 15.80 -11.53
C ALA A 352 -7.44 14.94 -12.52
N GLU A 353 -6.84 13.87 -13.05
CA GLU A 353 -7.52 12.94 -13.95
C GLU A 353 -8.58 12.10 -13.23
N ILE A 354 -8.30 11.58 -12.03
CA ILE A 354 -9.30 10.89 -11.19
C ILE A 354 -10.49 11.81 -10.92
N THR A 355 -10.22 13.06 -10.55
CA THR A 355 -11.25 14.09 -10.29
C THR A 355 -12.07 14.36 -11.53
N ARG A 356 -11.45 14.45 -12.71
CA ARG A 356 -12.16 14.66 -13.97
C ARG A 356 -13.05 13.47 -14.35
N ARG A 357 -12.57 12.24 -14.12
CA ARG A 357 -13.24 10.99 -14.50
C ARG A 357 -14.39 10.62 -13.55
N LEU A 358 -14.21 10.87 -12.26
CA LEU A 358 -15.24 10.65 -11.25
C LEU A 358 -16.11 11.89 -11.03
N GLY A 359 -15.67 13.08 -11.42
CA GLY A 359 -16.43 14.31 -11.27
C GLY A 359 -17.52 14.44 -12.33
N GLN A 360 -18.75 14.10 -11.96
CA GLN A 360 -20.01 14.65 -12.48
C GLN A 360 -21.02 14.83 -11.35
#